data_AF-A0A5C7M3U9-F1
#
_entry.id   AF-A0A5C7M3U9-F1
#
_cell.length_a   1.000
_cell.length_b   1.000
_cell.length_c   1.000
_cell.angle_alpha   90.00
_cell.angle_beta   90.00
_cell.angle_gamma   90.00
#
_symmetry.space_group_name_H-M   'P 1'
#
loop_
_entity.id
_entity.type
_entity.pdbx_description
1 polymer ?
#
loop_
_entity_poly.entity_id
_entity_poly.type
_entity_poly.pdbx_seq_one_letter_code
_entity_poly.pdbx_strand_id
1 'polypeptide(L)'
;MATLVWGDPTARFFESGLDRGVLYLSSGKAVPWNGLTAVSSGQEQEQTVVYFDGDRSFGLVTSSGFKGSLSAVTYPDEFSSIIGYEAVRRGALISGQPADTFGLSYRTFIEAPGGKQHYKIHILCNVLATMADVQYASLGSDPALVEFEFDLTGLVETVDGYGPVSEVVLDSRNIDPWLLEDLEELLYGGNSSEPTLPSTQELLDIINNWARVNVYDNGDGTWTAVSSRPGFIFYTTPANDEFKIVNVNARTIDDDTYSLSDTIDVEDVPQIKLIDHNNGLWTAMTDGDNVIKMISDTEFEIRNVTTIFSSDGMYRITDTVLTEE
;
A
#
# COMPACT_ATOMS: atom_id res chain seq x y z
N MET A 1 25.96 -1.82 21.78
CA MET A 1 25.32 -3.16 21.81
C MET A 1 23.86 -2.94 22.17
N ALA A 2 22.93 -3.31 21.31
CA ALA A 2 21.50 -3.23 21.60
C ALA A 2 21.09 -4.47 22.40
N THR A 3 20.51 -4.26 23.59
CA THR A 3 19.91 -5.33 24.40
C THR A 3 18.51 -5.61 23.86
N LEU A 4 18.20 -6.88 23.57
CA LEU A 4 16.84 -7.27 23.19
C LEU A 4 15.89 -7.05 24.37
N VAL A 5 14.85 -6.25 24.16
CA VAL A 5 13.80 -5.97 25.16
C VAL A 5 12.55 -6.75 24.75
N TRP A 6 12.12 -7.68 25.59
CA TRP A 6 10.89 -8.44 25.38
C TRP A 6 9.72 -7.81 26.11
N GLY A 7 8.54 -7.85 25.49
CA GLY A 7 7.28 -7.44 26.13
C GLY A 7 7.02 -5.94 26.18
N ASP A 8 7.80 -5.14 25.45
CA ASP A 8 7.55 -3.70 25.27
C ASP A 8 6.11 -3.49 24.79
N PRO A 9 5.26 -2.82 25.59
CA PRO A 9 3.87 -2.59 25.22
C PRO A 9 3.72 -1.70 24.00
N THR A 10 4.73 -0.90 23.62
CA THR A 10 4.71 -0.04 22.43
C THR A 10 5.06 -0.77 21.13
N ALA A 11 5.68 -1.95 21.23
CA ALA A 11 6.04 -2.79 20.08
C ALA A 11 4.98 -3.84 19.71
N ARG A 12 3.81 -3.82 20.37
CA ARG A 12 2.73 -4.82 20.17
C ARG A 12 1.77 -4.38 19.07
N PHE A 13 2.12 -4.65 17.82
CA PHE A 13 1.21 -4.50 16.69
C PHE A 13 0.48 -5.82 16.44
N PHE A 14 -0.81 -5.75 16.10
CA PHE A 14 -1.57 -6.91 15.66
C PHE A 14 -2.53 -6.53 14.54
N GLU A 15 -2.78 -7.46 13.62
CA GLU A 15 -3.75 -7.27 12.54
C GLU A 15 -5.17 -7.47 13.09
N SER A 16 -6.06 -6.54 12.76
CA SER A 16 -7.40 -6.44 13.31
C SER A 16 -8.43 -6.26 12.20
N GLY A 17 -9.16 -7.33 11.88
CA GLY A 17 -10.35 -7.25 11.03
C GLY A 17 -10.08 -6.88 9.56
N LEU A 18 -11.18 -6.90 8.83
CA LEU A 18 -11.27 -6.61 7.40
C LEU A 18 -12.15 -5.38 7.22
N ASP A 19 -11.69 -4.41 6.44
CA ASP A 19 -12.41 -3.15 6.21
C ASP A 19 -13.25 -3.16 4.93
N ARG A 20 -12.58 -3.46 3.81
CA ARG A 20 -13.18 -3.41 2.47
C ARG A 20 -12.55 -4.43 1.55
N GLY A 21 -13.32 -4.84 0.55
CA GLY A 21 -12.88 -5.71 -0.54
C GLY A 21 -13.43 -5.20 -1.87
N VAL A 22 -12.62 -5.28 -2.92
CA VAL A 22 -12.97 -4.92 -4.29
C VAL A 22 -12.63 -6.08 -5.22
N LEU A 23 -13.64 -6.51 -5.97
CA LEU A 23 -13.54 -7.53 -7.01
C LEU A 23 -13.22 -6.86 -8.35
N TYR A 24 -12.19 -7.33 -9.04
CA TYR A 24 -11.85 -6.92 -10.40
C TYR A 24 -12.12 -8.05 -11.37
N LEU A 25 -12.99 -7.80 -12.34
CA LEU A 25 -13.34 -8.76 -13.39
C LEU A 25 -12.29 -8.72 -14.49
N SER A 26 -12.12 -9.81 -15.24
CA SER A 26 -11.30 -9.86 -16.47
C SER A 26 -11.67 -8.78 -17.51
N SER A 27 -12.89 -8.25 -17.43
CA SER A 27 -13.36 -7.13 -18.25
C SER A 27 -12.77 -5.76 -17.86
N GLY A 28 -12.03 -5.67 -16.76
CA GLY A 28 -11.50 -4.43 -16.18
C GLY A 28 -12.47 -3.71 -15.22
N LYS A 29 -13.71 -4.19 -15.07
CA LYS A 29 -14.69 -3.59 -14.17
C LYS A 29 -14.37 -3.95 -12.71
N ALA A 30 -14.26 -2.92 -11.87
CA ALA A 30 -14.17 -3.08 -10.41
C ALA A 30 -15.56 -3.04 -9.76
N VAL A 31 -15.79 -3.91 -8.77
CA VAL A 31 -17.06 -4.04 -8.06
C VAL A 31 -16.79 -4.15 -6.55
N PRO A 32 -17.41 -3.30 -5.71
CA PRO A 32 -17.24 -3.42 -4.26
C PRO A 32 -17.93 -4.68 -3.72
N TRP A 33 -17.28 -5.35 -2.77
CA TRP A 33 -17.81 -6.56 -2.15
C TRP A 33 -18.54 -6.26 -0.83
N ASN A 34 -19.84 -5.97 -0.92
CA ASN A 34 -20.68 -5.55 0.22
C ASN A 34 -21.21 -6.71 1.09
N GLY A 35 -20.35 -7.65 1.45
CA GLY A 35 -20.74 -8.85 2.21
C GLY A 35 -19.59 -9.73 2.65
N LEU A 36 -18.37 -9.25 2.50
CA LEU A 36 -17.16 -10.00 2.80
C LEU A 36 -16.96 -10.06 4.32
N THR A 37 -16.81 -11.26 4.88
CA THR A 37 -16.68 -11.50 6.33
C THR A 37 -15.27 -11.91 6.73
N ALA A 38 -14.63 -12.75 5.92
CA ALA A 38 -13.27 -13.20 6.17
C ALA A 38 -12.51 -13.47 4.87
N VAL A 39 -11.21 -13.22 4.90
CA VAL A 39 -10.26 -13.66 3.89
C VAL A 39 -9.15 -14.38 4.64
N SER A 40 -8.88 -15.63 4.32
CA SER A 40 -7.69 -16.33 4.81
C SER A 40 -6.66 -16.38 3.70
N SER A 41 -5.46 -15.89 3.96
CA SER A 41 -4.32 -15.99 3.06
C SER A 41 -3.35 -17.07 3.51
N GLY A 42 -2.84 -17.84 2.54
CA GLY A 42 -1.88 -18.90 2.74
C GLY A 42 -1.01 -19.08 1.51
N GLN A 43 0.13 -19.71 1.68
CA GLN A 43 1.02 -20.06 0.58
C GLN A 43 1.02 -21.56 0.38
N GLU A 44 0.85 -21.99 -0.87
CA GLU A 44 1.04 -23.39 -1.22
C GLU A 44 2.52 -23.63 -1.49
N GLN A 45 3.09 -24.60 -0.77
CA GLN A 45 4.50 -25.00 -0.90
C GLN A 45 4.55 -26.43 -1.40
N GLU A 46 4.99 -26.61 -2.64
CA GLU A 46 5.31 -27.93 -3.16
C GLU A 46 6.75 -28.30 -2.81
N GLN A 47 6.92 -29.42 -2.10
CA GLN A 47 8.24 -29.96 -1.78
C GLN A 47 8.57 -31.10 -2.74
N THR A 48 9.45 -30.85 -3.72
CA THR A 48 10.01 -31.94 -4.52
C THR A 48 11.18 -32.55 -3.76
N VAL A 49 11.02 -33.78 -3.30
CA VAL A 49 12.06 -34.52 -2.57
C VAL A 49 13.01 -35.21 -3.55
N VAL A 50 14.29 -34.82 -3.54
CA VAL A 50 15.32 -35.52 -4.29
C VAL A 50 15.91 -36.62 -3.40
N TYR A 51 16.08 -37.82 -3.97
CA TYR A 51 16.74 -38.95 -3.32
C TYR A 51 18.13 -39.12 -3.93
N PHE A 52 19.15 -39.23 -3.08
CA PHE A 52 20.52 -39.56 -3.50
C PHE A 52 20.96 -40.80 -2.72
N ASP A 53 21.45 -41.82 -3.43
CA ASP A 53 21.86 -43.12 -2.85
C ASP A 53 20.80 -43.79 -1.95
N GLY A 54 19.52 -43.59 -2.23
CA GLY A 54 18.41 -44.20 -1.47
C GLY A 54 18.04 -43.44 -0.19
N ASP A 55 18.79 -42.40 0.17
CA ASP A 55 18.51 -41.52 1.29
C ASP A 55 17.95 -40.17 0.83
N ARG A 56 17.00 -39.65 1.61
CA ARG A 56 16.31 -38.38 1.36
C ARG A 56 17.30 -37.22 1.45
N SER A 57 17.71 -36.67 0.30
CA SER A 57 18.81 -35.71 0.19
C SER A 57 18.29 -34.44 -0.49
N PHE A 58 17.80 -33.52 0.35
CA PHE A 58 17.31 -32.18 -0.03
C PHE A 58 15.95 -32.15 -0.76
N GLY A 59 15.03 -31.35 -0.23
CA GLY A 59 13.78 -31.01 -0.89
C GLY A 59 13.89 -29.63 -1.50
N LEU A 60 13.69 -29.49 -2.81
CA LEU A 60 13.50 -28.18 -3.41
C LEU A 60 12.06 -27.75 -3.09
N VAL A 61 11.91 -26.73 -2.26
CA VAL A 61 10.61 -26.12 -1.95
C VAL A 61 10.34 -25.08 -3.03
N THR A 62 9.40 -25.35 -3.92
CA THR A 62 8.90 -24.36 -4.86
C THR A 62 7.60 -23.82 -4.30
N SER A 63 7.51 -22.50 -4.09
CA SER A 63 6.24 -21.85 -3.79
C SER A 63 5.36 -21.94 -5.03
N SER A 64 4.26 -22.71 -4.97
CA SER A 64 3.44 -23.06 -6.14
C SER A 64 2.26 -22.11 -6.38
N GLY A 65 1.98 -21.19 -5.46
CA GLY A 65 0.96 -20.16 -5.65
C GLY A 65 0.31 -19.73 -4.34
N PHE A 66 -0.58 -18.74 -4.44
CA PHE A 66 -1.43 -18.32 -3.33
C PHE A 66 -2.56 -19.34 -3.13
N LYS A 67 -2.86 -19.67 -1.87
CA LYS A 67 -3.99 -20.52 -1.51
C LYS A 67 -4.70 -19.94 -0.30
N GLY A 68 -5.98 -19.69 -0.44
CA GLY A 68 -6.77 -19.06 0.60
C GLY A 68 -8.22 -19.50 0.58
N SER A 69 -9.01 -18.89 1.46
CA SER A 69 -10.46 -19.01 1.43
C SER A 69 -11.08 -17.64 1.65
N LEU A 70 -12.28 -17.46 1.10
CA LEU A 70 -13.06 -16.24 1.12
C LEU A 70 -14.43 -16.56 1.69
N SER A 71 -14.78 -15.94 2.81
CA SER A 71 -16.10 -16.09 3.42
C SER A 71 -16.92 -14.83 3.22
N ALA A 72 -18.18 -14.98 2.83
CA ALA A 72 -19.08 -13.86 2.60
C ALA A 72 -20.53 -14.23 2.89
N VAL A 73 -21.31 -13.25 3.39
CA VAL A 73 -22.76 -13.37 3.57
C VAL A 73 -23.50 -13.17 2.25
N THR A 74 -22.93 -12.35 1.37
CA THR A 74 -23.44 -12.08 0.02
C THR A 74 -22.26 -11.77 -0.90
N TYR A 75 -22.44 -12.03 -2.18
CA TYR A 75 -21.43 -11.80 -3.21
C TYR A 75 -22.06 -11.01 -4.38
N PRO A 76 -21.26 -10.22 -5.12
CA PRO A 76 -21.76 -9.45 -6.27
C PRO A 76 -22.34 -10.34 -7.37
N ASP A 77 -23.36 -9.86 -8.09
CA ASP A 77 -23.98 -10.62 -9.19
C ASP A 77 -22.95 -11.00 -10.26
N GLU A 78 -22.00 -10.10 -10.55
CA GLU A 78 -20.91 -10.32 -11.50
C GLU A 78 -19.93 -11.42 -11.08
N PHE A 79 -19.86 -11.73 -9.78
CA PHE A 79 -19.04 -12.84 -9.30
C PHE A 79 -19.63 -14.19 -9.73
N SER A 80 -20.94 -14.27 -9.97
CA SER A 80 -21.61 -15.51 -10.42
C SER A 80 -20.98 -16.08 -11.69
N SER A 81 -20.63 -15.24 -12.67
CA SER A 81 -19.98 -15.71 -13.91
C SER A 81 -18.57 -16.25 -13.66
N ILE A 82 -17.85 -15.72 -12.66
CA ILE A 82 -16.52 -16.18 -12.28
C ILE A 82 -16.60 -17.59 -11.70
N ILE A 83 -17.58 -17.85 -10.83
CA ILE A 83 -17.77 -19.15 -10.18
C ILE A 83 -18.57 -20.17 -11.03
N GLY A 84 -18.71 -19.92 -12.34
CA GLY A 84 -19.31 -20.87 -13.28
C GLY A 84 -20.83 -20.89 -13.32
N TYR A 85 -21.50 -19.79 -12.92
CA TYR A 85 -22.93 -19.57 -13.10
C TYR A 85 -23.21 -18.57 -14.20
N GLU A 86 -24.06 -18.94 -15.16
CA GLU A 86 -24.44 -18.06 -16.28
C GLU A 86 -25.94 -17.76 -16.27
N ALA A 87 -26.31 -16.51 -16.55
CA ALA A 87 -27.70 -16.08 -16.61
C ALA A 87 -28.33 -16.35 -17.98
N VAL A 88 -29.23 -17.32 -18.07
CA VAL A 88 -30.02 -17.59 -19.29
C VAL A 88 -31.09 -16.52 -19.49
N ARG A 89 -31.68 -16.06 -18.39
CA ARG A 89 -32.62 -14.94 -18.32
C ARG A 89 -32.61 -14.37 -16.90
N ARG A 90 -33.20 -13.18 -16.70
CA ARG A 90 -33.34 -12.58 -15.38
C ARG A 90 -33.94 -13.57 -14.37
N GLY A 91 -33.17 -13.90 -13.33
CA GLY A 91 -33.56 -14.83 -12.26
C GLY A 91 -33.43 -16.32 -12.59
N ALA A 92 -32.86 -16.71 -13.73
CA ALA A 92 -32.55 -18.10 -14.03
C ALA A 92 -31.06 -18.24 -14.37
N LEU A 93 -30.34 -18.89 -13.46
CA LEU A 93 -28.92 -19.19 -13.57
C LEU A 93 -28.74 -20.67 -13.91
N ILE A 94 -27.77 -20.99 -14.77
CA ILE A 94 -27.29 -22.35 -15.00
C ILE A 94 -25.90 -22.48 -14.37
N SER A 95 -25.64 -23.58 -13.69
CA SER A 95 -24.35 -23.88 -13.08
C SER A 95 -23.49 -24.77 -13.99
N GLY A 96 -22.19 -24.89 -13.69
CA GLY A 96 -21.27 -25.79 -14.37
C GLY A 96 -20.64 -25.22 -15.65
N GLN A 97 -20.62 -23.90 -15.77
CA GLN A 97 -19.82 -23.20 -16.78
C GLN A 97 -18.35 -23.15 -16.34
N PRO A 98 -17.39 -23.00 -17.28
CA PRO A 98 -15.99 -22.82 -16.93
C PRO A 98 -15.83 -21.57 -16.04
N ALA A 99 -15.08 -21.73 -14.95
CA ALA A 99 -14.72 -20.62 -14.07
C ALA A 99 -13.74 -19.68 -14.78
N ASP A 100 -13.85 -18.39 -14.50
CA ASP A 100 -12.92 -17.37 -14.99
C ASP A 100 -11.98 -16.92 -13.87
N THR A 101 -10.88 -16.28 -14.24
CA THR A 101 -9.98 -15.63 -13.27
C THR A 101 -10.50 -14.25 -12.86
N PHE A 102 -10.09 -13.77 -11.71
CA PHE A 102 -10.42 -12.43 -11.24
C PHE A 102 -9.30 -11.85 -10.37
N GLY A 103 -9.31 -10.54 -10.18
CA GLY A 103 -8.46 -9.85 -9.21
C GLY A 103 -9.22 -9.50 -7.94
N LEU A 104 -8.53 -9.48 -6.79
CA LEU A 104 -9.12 -9.10 -5.51
C LEU A 104 -8.17 -8.13 -4.79
N SER A 105 -8.69 -6.97 -4.40
CA SER A 105 -8.03 -6.09 -3.43
C SER A 105 -8.81 -6.09 -2.13
N TYR A 106 -8.15 -6.29 -1.00
CA TYR A 106 -8.78 -6.19 0.31
C TYR A 106 -7.88 -5.52 1.33
N ARG A 107 -8.49 -4.85 2.31
CA ARG A 107 -7.78 -4.06 3.32
C ARG A 107 -8.00 -4.62 4.71
N THR A 108 -6.91 -4.86 5.43
CA THR A 108 -6.90 -5.29 6.83
C THR A 108 -6.31 -4.18 7.70
N PHE A 109 -6.83 -4.00 8.92
CA PHE A 109 -6.23 -3.01 9.83
C PHE A 109 -5.10 -3.62 10.63
N ILE A 110 -4.21 -2.75 11.08
CA ILE A 110 -3.17 -3.03 12.06
C ILE A 110 -3.42 -2.08 13.23
N GLU A 111 -3.71 -2.64 14.38
CA GLU A 111 -3.82 -1.89 15.62
C GLU A 111 -2.45 -1.71 16.25
N ALA A 112 -2.16 -0.45 16.59
CA ALA A 112 -0.97 -0.07 17.35
C ALA A 112 -1.33 0.33 18.79
N PRO A 113 -0.41 0.15 19.73
CA PRO A 113 -0.57 0.63 21.10
C PRO A 113 -0.78 2.15 21.11
N GLY A 114 -1.87 2.62 21.74
CA GLY A 114 -2.21 4.05 21.79
C GLY A 114 -3.22 4.51 20.74
N GLY A 115 -3.87 3.59 20.00
CA GLY A 115 -5.01 3.91 19.14
C GLY A 115 -4.64 4.45 17.76
N LYS A 116 -3.36 4.40 17.37
CA LYS A 116 -2.97 4.66 15.97
C LYS A 116 -3.43 3.50 15.09
N GLN A 117 -4.14 3.84 14.02
CA GLN A 117 -4.66 2.88 13.07
C GLN A 117 -3.76 2.86 11.84
N HIS A 118 -3.21 1.69 11.56
CA HIS A 118 -2.51 1.39 10.32
C HIS A 118 -3.31 0.35 9.55
N TYR A 119 -2.92 0.06 8.33
CA TYR A 119 -3.55 -0.97 7.51
C TYR A 119 -2.58 -1.58 6.50
N LYS A 120 -2.97 -2.75 6.00
CA LYS A 120 -2.38 -3.39 4.83
C LYS A 120 -3.41 -3.49 3.72
N ILE A 121 -2.95 -3.26 2.49
CA ILE A 121 -3.72 -3.57 1.29
C ILE A 121 -3.11 -4.82 0.69
N HIS A 122 -3.92 -5.86 0.57
CA HIS A 122 -3.58 -7.10 -0.07
C HIS A 122 -4.17 -7.10 -1.47
N ILE A 123 -3.33 -7.37 -2.47
CA ILE A 123 -3.69 -7.35 -3.88
C ILE A 123 -3.37 -8.74 -4.43
N LEU A 124 -4.41 -9.44 -4.86
CA LEU A 124 -4.29 -10.74 -5.50
C LEU A 124 -4.61 -10.58 -6.99
N CYS A 125 -3.63 -10.90 -7.82
CA CYS A 125 -3.76 -10.91 -9.27
C CYS A 125 -4.08 -12.33 -9.74
N ASN A 126 -5.00 -12.47 -10.70
CA ASN A 126 -5.37 -13.74 -11.34
C ASN A 126 -5.67 -14.90 -10.38
N VAL A 127 -6.72 -14.74 -9.59
CA VAL A 127 -7.22 -15.76 -8.68
C VAL A 127 -8.36 -16.54 -9.33
N LEU A 128 -8.41 -17.83 -9.05
CA LEU A 128 -9.54 -18.71 -9.31
C LEU A 128 -10.29 -18.96 -8.01
N ALA A 129 -11.63 -18.88 -8.05
CA ALA A 129 -12.49 -19.20 -6.92
C ALA A 129 -13.29 -20.47 -7.20
N THR A 130 -13.33 -21.37 -6.23
CA THR A 130 -14.22 -22.53 -6.25
C THR A 130 -15.18 -22.42 -5.08
N MET A 131 -16.48 -22.48 -5.36
CA MET A 131 -17.51 -22.42 -4.32
C MET A 131 -17.56 -23.73 -3.53
N ALA A 132 -17.51 -23.62 -2.20
CA ALA A 132 -17.68 -24.75 -1.30
C ALA A 132 -19.16 -25.16 -1.17
N ASP A 133 -19.41 -26.30 -0.53
CA ASP A 133 -20.76 -26.82 -0.31
C ASP A 133 -21.59 -25.87 0.58
N VAL A 134 -22.69 -25.35 0.03
CA VAL A 134 -23.62 -24.50 0.79
C VAL A 134 -24.75 -25.33 1.39
N GLN A 135 -24.95 -25.19 2.70
CA GLN A 135 -26.04 -25.83 3.41
C GLN A 135 -27.23 -24.86 3.57
N TYR A 136 -28.38 -25.28 3.05
CA TYR A 136 -29.64 -24.55 3.24
C TYR A 136 -30.52 -25.29 4.25
N ALA A 137 -30.86 -24.62 5.36
CA ALA A 137 -31.75 -25.17 6.39
C ALA A 137 -33.18 -24.59 6.27
N SER A 138 -34.17 -25.33 6.79
CA SER A 138 -35.55 -24.85 6.86
C SER A 138 -35.69 -23.65 7.80
N LEU A 139 -36.55 -22.69 7.44
CA LEU A 139 -36.80 -21.48 8.24
C LEU A 139 -37.44 -21.83 9.60
N GLY A 140 -36.81 -21.35 10.68
CA GLY A 140 -37.31 -21.41 12.05
C GLY A 140 -37.83 -20.06 12.57
N SER A 141 -38.02 -19.94 13.89
CA SER A 141 -38.35 -18.67 14.55
C SER A 141 -37.22 -17.64 14.46
N ASP A 142 -35.99 -18.12 14.39
CA ASP A 142 -34.77 -17.32 14.28
C ASP A 142 -34.10 -17.64 12.95
N PRO A 143 -33.99 -16.67 12.02
CA PRO A 143 -33.34 -16.90 10.74
C PRO A 143 -31.83 -17.09 10.96
N ALA A 144 -31.31 -18.24 10.55
CA ALA A 144 -29.86 -18.48 10.49
C ALA A 144 -29.29 -17.84 9.22
N LEU A 145 -28.16 -17.16 9.37
CA LEU A 145 -27.44 -16.59 8.24
C LEU A 145 -26.81 -17.72 7.42
N VAL A 146 -26.96 -17.65 6.09
CA VAL A 146 -26.22 -18.52 5.17
C VAL A 146 -24.91 -17.80 4.85
N GLU A 147 -23.80 -18.47 5.16
CA GLU A 147 -22.47 -18.00 4.79
C GLU A 147 -21.97 -18.80 3.59
N PHE A 148 -21.40 -18.08 2.63
CA PHE A 148 -20.77 -18.64 1.44
C PHE A 148 -19.27 -18.69 1.67
N GLU A 149 -18.66 -19.82 1.33
CA GLU A 149 -17.22 -20.01 1.39
C GLU A 149 -16.70 -20.34 -0.02
N PHE A 150 -15.59 -19.71 -0.38
CA PHE A 150 -14.92 -19.92 -1.66
C PHE A 150 -13.45 -20.24 -1.43
N ASP A 151 -12.97 -21.35 -1.98
CA ASP A 151 -11.56 -21.68 -2.02
C ASP A 151 -10.87 -20.86 -3.12
N LEU A 152 -9.83 -20.12 -2.74
CA LEU A 152 -9.05 -19.27 -3.62
C LEU A 152 -7.74 -19.96 -4.00
N THR A 153 -7.45 -20.01 -5.31
CA THR A 153 -6.17 -20.44 -5.85
C THR A 153 -5.60 -19.34 -6.73
N GLY A 154 -4.46 -18.77 -6.36
CA GLY A 154 -3.79 -17.74 -7.15
C GLY A 154 -2.88 -18.35 -8.21
N LEU A 155 -3.00 -17.85 -9.43
CA LEU A 155 -2.10 -18.20 -10.53
C LEU A 155 -0.89 -17.27 -10.47
N VAL A 156 0.31 -17.87 -10.45
CA VAL A 156 1.54 -17.08 -10.38
C VAL A 156 1.84 -16.39 -11.72
N GLU A 157 2.19 -15.10 -11.64
CA GLU A 157 2.73 -14.35 -12.77
C GLU A 157 4.26 -14.28 -12.68
N THR A 158 4.92 -14.32 -13.83
CA THR A 158 6.37 -14.09 -13.91
C THR A 158 6.62 -12.60 -14.03
N VAL A 159 7.45 -12.08 -13.14
CA VAL A 159 7.78 -10.65 -13.05
C VAL A 159 9.28 -10.50 -13.26
N ASP A 160 9.69 -9.48 -13.99
CA ASP A 160 11.10 -9.20 -14.23
C ASP A 160 11.82 -8.85 -12.92
N GLY A 161 12.91 -9.57 -12.64
CA GLY A 161 13.72 -9.36 -11.43
C GLY A 161 13.22 -10.08 -10.17
N TYR A 162 12.07 -10.75 -10.21
CA TYR A 162 11.48 -11.44 -9.06
C TYR A 162 11.13 -12.91 -9.38
N GLY A 163 10.90 -13.70 -8.33
CA GLY A 163 10.30 -15.03 -8.47
C GLY A 163 8.82 -14.94 -8.85
N PRO A 164 8.12 -16.08 -9.02
CA PRO A 164 6.70 -16.08 -9.33
C PRO A 164 5.89 -15.34 -8.24
N VAL A 165 5.12 -14.33 -8.62
CA VAL A 165 4.33 -13.48 -7.70
C VAL A 165 2.85 -13.81 -7.85
N SER A 166 2.14 -13.91 -6.72
CA SER A 166 0.68 -14.14 -6.69
C SER A 166 -0.07 -13.20 -5.74
N GLU A 167 0.66 -12.51 -4.86
CA GLU A 167 0.10 -11.53 -3.93
C GLU A 167 1.10 -10.38 -3.79
N VAL A 168 0.58 -9.15 -3.78
CA VAL A 168 1.32 -7.93 -3.43
C VAL A 168 0.67 -7.36 -2.17
N VAL A 169 1.49 -7.09 -1.15
CA VAL A 169 1.03 -6.54 0.13
C VAL A 169 1.67 -5.17 0.35
N LEU A 170 0.84 -4.15 0.50
CA LEU A 170 1.25 -2.79 0.81
C LEU A 170 1.00 -2.53 2.29
N ASP A 171 2.04 -2.21 3.07
CA ASP A 171 1.92 -1.87 4.49
C ASP A 171 2.05 -0.36 4.67
N SER A 172 0.96 0.28 5.13
CA SER A 172 0.88 1.73 5.37
C SER A 172 1.93 2.30 6.33
N ARG A 173 2.61 1.45 7.12
CA ARG A 173 3.68 1.88 8.03
C ARG A 173 5.02 2.09 7.33
N ASN A 174 5.24 1.39 6.23
CA ASN A 174 6.54 1.32 5.57
C ASN A 174 6.54 2.04 4.22
N ILE A 175 5.38 2.13 3.56
CA ILE A 175 5.26 2.79 2.25
C ILE A 175 5.18 4.32 2.40
N ASP A 176 5.69 5.05 1.41
CA ASP A 176 5.49 6.49 1.32
C ASP A 176 3.98 6.84 1.30
N PRO A 177 3.51 7.77 2.16
CA PRO A 177 2.09 8.09 2.26
C PRO A 177 1.44 8.57 0.95
N TRP A 178 2.18 9.22 0.07
CA TRP A 178 1.64 9.70 -1.19
C TRP A 178 1.66 8.65 -2.28
N LEU A 179 2.67 7.77 -2.29
CA LEU A 179 2.61 6.57 -3.11
C LEU A 179 1.39 5.74 -2.72
N LEU A 180 1.11 5.59 -1.42
CA LEU A 180 -0.06 4.87 -0.94
C LEU A 180 -1.37 5.54 -1.40
N GLU A 181 -1.47 6.87 -1.32
CA GLU A 181 -2.65 7.60 -1.79
C GLU A 181 -2.86 7.44 -3.31
N ASP A 182 -1.80 7.55 -4.10
CA ASP A 182 -1.86 7.36 -5.56
C ASP A 182 -2.28 5.91 -5.91
N LEU A 183 -1.79 4.91 -5.16
CA LEU A 183 -2.18 3.50 -5.32
C LEU A 183 -3.62 3.24 -4.85
N GLU A 184 -4.08 3.90 -3.78
CA GLU A 184 -5.47 3.82 -3.34
C GLU A 184 -6.42 4.45 -4.35
N GLU A 185 -6.06 5.59 -4.95
CA GLU A 185 -6.83 6.19 -6.03
C GLU A 185 -6.87 5.27 -7.26
N LEU A 186 -5.75 4.63 -7.60
CA LEU A 186 -5.70 3.67 -8.71
C LEU A 186 -6.63 2.47 -8.46
N LEU A 187 -6.54 1.86 -7.28
CA LEU A 187 -7.30 0.66 -6.93
C LEU A 187 -8.79 0.98 -6.69
N TYR A 188 -9.09 1.99 -5.89
CA TYR A 188 -10.45 2.26 -5.42
C TYR A 188 -11.16 3.35 -6.22
N GLY A 189 -10.46 4.02 -7.12
CA GLY A 189 -10.96 5.15 -7.89
C GLY A 189 -10.96 6.44 -7.08
N GLY A 190 -11.04 7.55 -7.80
CA GLY A 190 -11.17 8.89 -7.26
C GLY A 190 -12.40 9.60 -7.80
N ASN A 191 -12.49 10.91 -7.56
CA ASN A 191 -13.59 11.72 -8.07
C ASN A 191 -13.62 11.80 -9.61
N SER A 192 -12.50 11.54 -10.26
CA SER A 192 -12.31 11.65 -11.72
C SER A 192 -11.60 10.45 -12.36
N SER A 193 -11.30 9.41 -11.59
CA SER A 193 -10.54 8.23 -12.00
C SER A 193 -11.35 6.98 -11.68
N GLU A 194 -11.53 6.13 -12.69
CA GLU A 194 -12.19 4.84 -12.48
C GLU A 194 -11.21 3.87 -11.77
N PRO A 195 -11.70 3.03 -10.85
CA PRO A 195 -10.88 2.00 -10.20
C PRO A 195 -10.39 0.98 -11.22
N THR A 196 -9.11 0.65 -11.17
CA THR A 196 -8.45 -0.32 -12.06
C THR A 196 -7.43 -1.14 -11.30
N LEU A 197 -7.29 -2.41 -11.67
CA LEU A 197 -6.22 -3.28 -11.20
C LEU A 197 -5.26 -3.55 -12.37
N PRO A 198 -4.06 -2.94 -12.37
CA PRO A 198 -3.02 -3.25 -13.35
C PRO A 198 -2.52 -4.68 -13.22
N SER A 199 -1.77 -5.16 -14.21
CA SER A 199 -1.01 -6.41 -14.08
C SER A 199 0.02 -6.32 -12.96
N THR A 200 0.50 -7.47 -12.46
CA THR A 200 1.49 -7.48 -11.37
C THR A 200 2.78 -6.76 -11.78
N GLN A 201 3.21 -6.90 -13.04
CA GLN A 201 4.38 -6.19 -13.56
C GLN A 201 4.15 -4.67 -13.57
N GLU A 202 3.02 -4.21 -14.13
CA GLU A 202 2.71 -2.78 -14.19
C GLU A 202 2.58 -2.17 -12.78
N LEU A 203 1.98 -2.89 -11.84
CA LEU A 203 1.88 -2.44 -10.46
C LEU A 203 3.27 -2.25 -9.83
N LEU A 204 4.18 -3.20 -10.06
CA LEU A 204 5.55 -3.10 -9.57
C LEU A 204 6.34 -2.02 -10.30
N ASP A 205 6.11 -1.80 -11.59
CA ASP A 205 6.71 -0.72 -12.36
C ASP A 205 6.22 0.65 -11.84
N ILE A 206 4.94 0.79 -11.50
CA ILE A 206 4.40 1.99 -10.86
C ILE A 206 5.12 2.22 -9.53
N ILE A 207 5.22 1.20 -8.68
CA ILE A 207 5.87 1.31 -7.36
C ILE A 207 7.35 1.68 -7.51
N ASN A 208 8.09 1.03 -8.41
CA ASN A 208 9.53 1.24 -8.57
C ASN A 208 9.90 2.56 -9.27
N ASN A 209 9.03 3.04 -10.17
CA ASN A 209 9.27 4.28 -10.91
C ASN A 209 8.53 5.49 -10.31
N TRP A 210 7.77 5.29 -9.24
CA TRP A 210 7.15 6.39 -8.54
C TRP A 210 8.24 7.28 -7.95
N ALA A 211 8.03 8.59 -8.08
CA ALA A 211 8.93 9.57 -7.52
C ALA A 211 8.14 10.84 -7.21
N ARG A 212 8.47 11.49 -6.09
CA ARG A 212 7.90 12.81 -5.74
C ARG A 212 8.19 13.88 -6.79
N VAL A 213 9.34 13.76 -7.47
CA VAL A 213 9.77 14.65 -8.56
C VAL A 213 10.44 13.84 -9.66
N ASN A 214 9.97 13.99 -10.89
CA ASN A 214 10.60 13.42 -12.08
C ASN A 214 11.39 14.50 -12.81
N VAL A 215 12.65 14.22 -13.16
CA VAL A 215 13.50 15.13 -13.94
C VAL A 215 13.84 14.48 -15.28
N TYR A 216 13.43 15.13 -16.37
CA TYR A 216 13.67 14.68 -17.74
C TYR A 216 14.77 15.52 -18.39
N ASP A 217 15.78 14.89 -18.97
CA ASP A 217 16.72 15.56 -19.87
C ASP A 217 16.08 15.68 -21.27
N ASN A 218 16.01 16.89 -21.81
CA ASN A 218 15.41 17.14 -23.12
C ASN A 218 16.40 16.93 -24.28
N GLY A 219 17.70 16.70 -23.99
CA GLY A 219 18.73 16.44 -24.99
C GLY A 219 19.16 17.66 -25.81
N ASP A 220 18.66 18.85 -25.47
CA ASP A 220 19.02 20.14 -26.06
C ASP A 220 19.82 21.04 -25.10
N GLY A 221 20.29 20.46 -24.00
CA GLY A 221 20.95 21.17 -22.91
C GLY A 221 19.99 21.76 -21.87
N THR A 222 18.68 21.53 -22.03
CA THR A 222 17.66 21.83 -21.02
C THR A 222 17.11 20.55 -20.40
N TRP A 223 16.46 20.71 -19.26
CA TRP A 223 15.85 19.62 -18.52
C TRP A 223 14.54 20.11 -17.90
N THR A 224 13.62 19.19 -17.67
CA THR A 224 12.26 19.46 -17.20
C THR A 224 12.03 18.72 -15.89
N ALA A 225 11.80 19.43 -14.79
CA ALA A 225 11.35 18.84 -13.54
C ALA A 225 9.83 18.93 -13.43
N VAL A 226 9.17 17.83 -13.12
CA VAL A 226 7.72 17.78 -12.86
C VAL A 226 7.44 17.11 -11.52
N SER A 227 6.41 17.59 -10.84
CA SER A 227 5.83 16.92 -9.68
C SER A 227 4.33 16.92 -9.85
N SER A 228 3.69 15.80 -9.51
CA SER A 228 2.22 15.68 -9.51
C SER A 228 1.57 16.47 -8.38
N ARG A 229 2.36 16.88 -7.37
CA ARG A 229 1.88 17.54 -6.15
C ARG A 229 2.65 18.86 -5.91
N PRO A 230 1.99 19.89 -5.34
CA PRO A 230 2.66 21.14 -5.01
C PRO A 230 3.66 20.94 -3.86
N GLY A 231 4.62 21.86 -3.71
CA GLY A 231 5.53 21.88 -2.56
C GLY A 231 6.90 21.24 -2.78
N PHE A 232 7.24 20.88 -4.02
CA PHE A 232 8.56 20.35 -4.40
C PHE A 232 9.41 21.36 -5.13
N ILE A 233 8.83 21.97 -6.16
CA ILE A 233 9.52 22.85 -7.10
C ILE A 233 9.10 24.28 -6.79
N PHE A 234 10.04 25.10 -6.35
CA PHE A 234 9.81 26.52 -6.01
C PHE A 234 10.71 27.41 -6.85
N TYR A 235 10.17 28.46 -7.47
CA TYR A 235 10.98 29.46 -8.14
C TYR A 235 11.56 30.45 -7.12
N THR A 236 12.88 30.64 -7.10
CA THR A 236 13.59 31.37 -6.05
C THR A 236 13.60 32.89 -6.23
N THR A 237 13.10 33.42 -7.34
CA THR A 237 13.02 34.88 -7.58
C THR A 237 11.89 35.28 -8.54
N PRO A 238 11.49 36.57 -8.57
CA PRO A 238 10.49 37.09 -9.53
C PRO A 238 10.88 36.96 -11.01
N ALA A 239 12.15 36.62 -11.30
CA ALA A 239 12.68 36.47 -12.65
C ALA A 239 12.58 35.04 -13.19
N ASN A 240 12.19 34.04 -12.38
CA ASN A 240 12.08 32.62 -12.76
C ASN A 240 13.36 31.97 -13.32
N ASP A 241 14.53 32.58 -13.15
CA ASP A 241 15.81 32.06 -13.67
C ASP A 241 16.45 31.00 -12.77
N GLU A 242 15.93 30.84 -11.55
CA GLU A 242 16.39 29.87 -10.57
C GLU A 242 15.18 29.20 -9.93
N PHE A 243 15.29 27.90 -9.68
CA PHE A 243 14.29 27.19 -8.93
C PHE A 243 14.96 26.16 -8.00
N LYS A 244 14.29 25.87 -6.90
CA LYS A 244 14.74 25.02 -5.81
C LYS A 244 13.83 23.79 -5.74
N ILE A 245 14.45 22.62 -5.70
CA ILE A 245 13.77 21.37 -5.35
C ILE A 245 13.99 21.11 -3.85
N VAL A 246 12.91 20.92 -3.10
CA VAL A 246 12.97 20.59 -1.66
C VAL A 246 12.24 19.29 -1.37
N ASN A 247 12.49 18.69 -0.20
CA ASN A 247 11.82 17.49 0.30
C ASN A 247 11.93 16.24 -0.61
N VAL A 248 12.98 16.17 -1.44
CA VAL A 248 13.29 15.01 -2.28
C VAL A 248 14.30 14.08 -1.62
N ASN A 249 14.18 12.78 -1.89
CA ASN A 249 15.13 11.75 -1.48
C ASN A 249 16.43 11.92 -2.30
N ALA A 250 17.34 12.75 -1.78
CA ALA A 250 18.62 13.08 -2.39
C ALA A 250 19.78 12.54 -1.53
N ARG A 251 20.62 11.70 -2.12
CA ARG A 251 21.88 11.24 -1.55
C ARG A 251 23.02 12.07 -2.11
N THR A 252 23.80 12.73 -1.25
CA THR A 252 25.03 13.42 -1.65
C THR A 252 26.05 12.41 -2.20
N ILE A 253 26.56 12.68 -3.41
CA ILE A 253 27.66 11.94 -4.03
C ILE A 253 28.99 12.62 -3.69
N ASP A 254 29.04 13.94 -3.82
CA ASP A 254 30.16 14.81 -3.45
C ASP A 254 29.68 16.25 -3.16
N ASP A 255 30.62 17.18 -2.94
CA ASP A 255 30.34 18.55 -2.48
C ASP A 255 29.32 19.31 -3.36
N ASP A 256 29.24 18.98 -4.65
CA ASP A 256 28.37 19.66 -5.62
C ASP A 256 27.43 18.72 -6.39
N THR A 257 27.46 17.41 -6.12
CA THR A 257 26.69 16.40 -6.86
C THR A 257 25.79 15.58 -5.95
N TYR A 258 24.54 15.41 -6.35
CA TYR A 258 23.52 14.68 -5.61
C TYR A 258 22.86 13.62 -6.51
N SER A 259 22.71 12.41 -5.99
CA SER A 259 21.90 11.36 -6.59
C SER A 259 20.50 11.47 -6.01
N LEU A 260 19.51 11.77 -6.84
CA LEU A 260 18.12 11.57 -6.47
C LEU A 260 17.84 10.06 -6.58
N SER A 261 17.45 9.42 -5.48
CA SER A 261 17.23 7.97 -5.45
C SER A 261 16.16 7.64 -4.42
N ASP A 262 15.15 6.90 -4.86
CA ASP A 262 13.99 6.48 -4.05
C ASP A 262 14.01 4.98 -3.72
N THR A 263 15.11 4.28 -4.00
CA THR A 263 15.23 2.82 -3.78
C THR A 263 15.63 2.45 -2.35
N ILE A 264 15.76 3.43 -1.45
CA ILE A 264 16.04 3.23 -0.02
C ILE A 264 15.25 4.30 0.74
N ASP A 265 14.22 3.90 1.47
CA ASP A 265 13.54 4.76 2.44
C ASP A 265 14.58 5.32 3.43
N VAL A 266 14.67 6.64 3.51
CA VAL A 266 15.54 7.30 4.49
C VAL A 266 14.81 7.30 5.83
N GLU A 267 15.04 6.25 6.63
CA GLU A 267 14.48 6.14 7.99
C GLU A 267 15.01 7.23 8.94
N ASP A 268 16.13 7.88 8.61
CA ASP A 268 16.74 8.99 9.35
C ASP A 268 16.30 10.36 8.80
N VAL A 269 15.00 10.67 8.90
CA VAL A 269 14.55 12.06 8.77
C VAL A 269 14.93 12.79 10.06
N PRO A 270 15.76 13.86 10.01
CA PRO A 270 16.27 14.50 11.21
C PRO A 270 15.12 15.07 12.05
N GLN A 271 15.07 14.67 13.31
CA GLN A 271 13.99 15.03 14.22
C GLN A 271 14.20 16.46 14.75
N ILE A 272 13.10 17.19 14.96
CA ILE A 272 13.12 18.51 15.60
C ILE A 272 12.38 18.43 16.91
N LYS A 273 13.09 18.70 18.00
CA LYS A 273 12.52 18.82 19.32
C LYS A 273 12.36 20.29 19.69
N LEU A 274 11.12 20.69 19.96
CA LEU A 274 10.76 22.01 20.49
C LEU A 274 10.50 21.91 22.00
N ILE A 275 11.09 22.81 22.78
CA ILE A 275 10.90 22.92 24.24
C ILE A 275 10.42 24.34 24.55
N ASP A 276 9.22 24.45 25.12
CA ASP A 276 8.71 25.70 25.70
C ASP A 276 9.16 25.79 27.17
N HIS A 277 9.87 26.86 27.52
CA HIS A 277 10.34 27.11 28.88
C HIS A 277 9.30 27.83 29.76
N ASN A 278 8.11 28.11 29.24
CA ASN A 278 7.00 28.80 29.92
C ASN A 278 7.37 30.19 30.49
N ASN A 279 8.41 30.81 29.92
CA ASN A 279 8.90 32.14 30.30
C ASN A 279 8.98 33.09 29.08
N GLY A 280 8.33 32.73 27.98
CA GLY A 280 8.38 33.45 26.71
C GLY A 280 9.58 33.06 25.82
N LEU A 281 10.44 32.14 26.26
CA LEU A 281 11.53 31.58 25.46
C LEU A 281 11.23 30.15 25.03
N TRP A 282 11.63 29.84 23.80
CA TRP A 282 11.49 28.52 23.19
C TRP A 282 12.88 28.04 22.75
N THR A 283 13.11 26.73 22.76
CA THR A 283 14.34 26.12 22.21
C THR A 283 13.97 25.08 21.17
N ALA A 284 14.58 25.18 20.00
CA ALA A 284 14.50 24.17 18.94
C ALA A 284 15.86 23.48 18.82
N MET A 285 15.88 22.15 18.75
CA MET A 285 17.10 21.35 18.61
C MET A 285 16.87 20.19 17.64
N THR A 286 17.91 19.85 16.90
CA THR A 286 17.92 18.81 15.87
C THR A 286 19.32 18.19 15.81
N ASP A 287 19.39 16.93 15.42
CA ASP A 287 20.62 16.17 15.16
C ASP A 287 21.08 16.25 13.70
N GLY A 288 20.21 16.77 12.80
CA GLY A 288 20.53 16.97 11.39
C GLY A 288 21.19 18.32 11.10
N ASP A 289 22.27 18.29 10.33
CA ASP A 289 22.91 19.50 9.83
C ASP A 289 21.93 20.29 8.93
N ASN A 290 21.93 21.62 9.08
CA ASN A 290 21.15 22.56 8.25
C ASN A 290 19.62 22.44 8.35
N VAL A 291 19.08 21.74 9.35
CA VAL A 291 17.63 21.60 9.58
C VAL A 291 17.02 22.84 10.22
N ILE A 292 17.73 23.47 11.16
CA ILE A 292 17.39 24.79 11.70
C ILE A 292 18.44 25.77 11.19
N LYS A 293 18.03 26.75 10.38
CA LYS A 293 18.95 27.74 9.79
C LYS A 293 18.54 29.15 10.20
N MET A 294 19.47 29.88 10.82
CA MET A 294 19.28 31.33 11.04
C MET A 294 19.32 32.07 9.71
N ILE A 295 18.28 32.86 9.42
CA ILE A 295 18.22 33.78 8.27
C ILE A 295 18.74 35.16 8.68
N SER A 296 18.45 35.58 9.90
CA SER A 296 18.94 36.83 10.50
C SER A 296 19.02 36.72 12.02
N ASP A 297 19.35 37.80 12.72
CA ASP A 297 19.39 37.83 14.19
C ASP A 297 18.01 37.60 14.84
N THR A 298 16.92 37.70 14.08
CA THR A 298 15.53 37.58 14.59
C THR A 298 14.69 36.57 13.82
N GLU A 299 15.24 35.91 12.81
CA GLU A 299 14.50 35.03 11.90
C GLU A 299 15.28 33.74 11.67
N PHE A 300 14.59 32.62 11.76
CA PHE A 300 15.15 31.30 11.44
C PHE A 300 14.14 30.49 10.62
N GLU A 301 14.66 29.65 9.74
CA GLU A 301 13.91 28.71 8.92
C GLU A 301 14.08 27.31 9.50
N ILE A 302 12.98 26.58 9.55
CA ILE A 302 12.98 25.15 9.85
C ILE A 302 12.76 24.41 8.52
N ARG A 303 13.67 23.50 8.17
CA ARG A 303 13.68 22.77 6.90
C ARG A 303 13.29 21.31 7.11
N ASN A 304 12.77 20.67 6.06
CA ASN A 304 12.39 19.25 6.04
C ASN A 304 11.38 18.86 7.14
N VAL A 305 10.42 19.74 7.43
CA VAL A 305 9.34 19.49 8.39
C VAL A 305 7.99 19.38 7.71
N THR A 306 7.13 18.51 8.25
CA THR A 306 5.72 18.42 7.87
C THR A 306 4.94 19.56 8.54
N THR A 307 4.40 20.46 7.72
CA THR A 307 3.57 21.58 8.20
C THR A 307 2.09 21.33 7.91
N ILE A 308 1.25 21.42 8.93
CA ILE A 308 -0.20 21.32 8.84
C ILE A 308 -0.78 22.72 8.97
N PHE A 309 -1.60 23.13 8.00
CA PHE A 309 -2.32 24.40 8.07
C PHE A 309 -3.37 24.36 9.19
N SER A 310 -3.36 25.36 10.08
CA SER A 310 -4.31 25.43 11.20
C SER A 310 -5.31 26.56 11.05
N SER A 311 -4.87 27.77 10.67
CA SER A 311 -5.73 28.92 10.36
C SER A 311 -4.90 30.01 9.69
N ASP A 312 -5.51 31.14 9.31
CA ASP A 312 -4.80 32.28 8.68
C ASP A 312 -3.52 32.67 9.44
N GLY A 313 -2.37 32.43 8.82
CA GLY A 313 -1.04 32.72 9.37
C GLY A 313 -0.53 31.76 10.44
N MET A 314 -1.26 30.68 10.77
CA MET A 314 -0.84 29.68 11.76
C MET A 314 -0.67 28.30 11.14
N TYR A 315 0.54 27.75 11.30
CA TYR A 315 0.92 26.40 10.88
C TYR A 315 1.35 25.60 12.10
N ARG A 316 0.89 24.35 12.20
CA ARG A 316 1.37 23.38 13.19
C ARG A 316 2.47 22.57 12.54
N ILE A 317 3.62 22.46 13.21
CA ILE A 317 4.71 21.61 12.78
C ILE A 317 4.57 20.31 13.57
N THR A 318 4.58 19.17 12.87
CA THR A 318 4.43 17.87 13.52
C THR A 318 5.55 16.93 13.08
N ASP A 319 6.04 16.13 14.02
CA ASP A 319 6.96 15.00 13.78
C ASP A 319 6.20 13.69 13.50
N THR A 320 4.87 13.74 13.55
CA THR A 320 3.96 12.60 13.39
C THR A 320 2.75 13.00 12.59
N VAL A 321 2.30 12.14 11.68
CA VAL A 321 1.03 12.32 10.94
C VAL A 321 -0.10 12.48 11.98
N LEU A 322 -0.75 13.65 11.99
CA LEU A 322 -1.90 13.90 12.86
C LEU A 322 -3.13 13.28 12.19
N THR A 323 -3.74 12.30 12.86
CA THR A 323 -5.10 11.84 12.59
C THR A 323 -6.08 12.98 12.87
N GLU A 324 -6.90 13.35 11.89
CA GLU A 324 -8.06 14.23 12.12
C GLU A 324 -9.08 13.49 13.00
N GLU A 325 -9.58 14.17 14.05
CA GLU A 325 -10.78 13.77 14.81
C GLU A 325 -12.06 14.04 14.02
#